data_AF-A0A1I0THL3-F1
#
_entry.id   AF-A0A1I0THL3-F1
#
_cell.length_a   1.000
_cell.length_b   1.000
_cell.length_c   1.000
_cell.angle_alpha   90.00
_cell.angle_beta   90.00
_cell.angle_gamma   90.00
#
_symmetry.space_group_name_H-M   'P 1'
#
loop_
_entity.id
_entity.type
_entity.pdbx_description
1 polymer ?
#
loop_
_entity_poly.entity_id
_entity_poly.type
_entity_poly.pdbx_seq_one_letter_code
_entity_poly.pdbx_strand_id
1 'polypeptide(L)' 'MTVRWVDAVVIVIAVAVGVAAVIAGGADDSPGLQGLGLIVVIGSVALAVRRARRRRHGGHRPRD' A
#
# COMPACT_ATOMS: atom_id res chain seq x y z
N MET A 1 -15.02 -8.57 -1.37
CA MET A 1 -14.60 -7.44 -0.52
C MET A 1 -14.43 -6.20 -1.37
N THR A 2 -15.39 -5.28 -1.32
CA THR A 2 -15.32 -3.98 -1.97
C THR A 2 -14.31 -3.12 -1.22
N VAL A 3 -13.44 -2.42 -1.96
CA VAL A 3 -12.54 -1.37 -1.42
C VAL A 3 -13.47 -0.20 -1.15
N ARG A 4 -13.68 0.11 0.11
CA ARG A 4 -14.50 1.24 0.54
C ARG A 4 -13.63 2.50 0.47
N TRP A 5 -14.26 3.67 0.42
CA TRP A 5 -13.52 4.94 0.46
C TRP A 5 -12.58 5.02 1.69
N VAL A 6 -12.97 4.40 2.80
CA VAL A 6 -12.15 4.26 4.01
C VAL A 6 -10.86 3.51 3.73
N ASP A 7 -10.90 2.40 2.97
CA ASP A 7 -9.69 1.67 2.60
C ASP A 7 -8.75 2.55 1.76
N ALA A 8 -9.30 3.35 0.85
CA ALA A 8 -8.50 4.27 0.03
C ALA A 8 -7.83 5.34 0.89
N VAL A 9 -8.56 5.94 1.83
CA VAL A 9 -8.02 6.92 2.78
C VAL A 9 -6.91 6.29 3.63
N VAL A 10 -7.13 5.09 4.17
CA VAL A 10 -6.13 4.36 4.97
C VAL A 10 -4.87 4.07 4.14
N ILE A 11 -5.01 3.65 2.88
CA ILE A 11 -3.87 3.40 1.99
C ILE A 11 -3.07 4.69 1.75
N VAL A 12 -3.75 5.80 1.47
CA VAL A 12 -3.09 7.09 1.22
C VAL A 12 -2.33 7.56 2.46
N ILE A 13 -2.94 7.47 3.65
CA ILE A 13 -2.29 7.82 4.91
C ILE A 13 -1.08 6.91 5.17
N ALA A 14 -1.22 5.60 4.99
CA ALA A 14 -0.13 4.65 5.20
C ALA A 14 1.06 4.94 4.27
N VAL A 15 0.79 5.26 2.99
CA VAL A 15 1.84 5.66 2.04
C VAL A 15 2.49 6.97 2.46
N ALA A 16 1.70 7.99 2.83
CA ALA A 16 2.24 9.28 3.27
C ALA A 16 3.14 9.14 4.51
N VAL A 17 2.71 8.36 5.50
CA VAL A 17 3.49 8.06 6.71
C VAL A 17 4.76 7.30 6.38
N GLY A 18 4.69 6.29 5.50
CA GLY A 18 5.86 5.54 5.06
C GLY A 18 6.88 6.43 4.35
N VAL A 19 6.43 7.31 3.44
CA VAL A 19 7.29 8.29 2.76
C VAL A 19 7.93 9.25 3.76
N ALA A 20 7.14 9.78 4.71
CA ALA A 20 7.66 10.67 5.75
C ALA A 20 8.74 9.98 6.60
N ALA A 21 8.54 8.70 6.96
CA ALA A 21 9.54 7.91 7.68
C ALA A 21 10.81 7.66 6.86
N VAL A 22 10.71 7.43 5.54
CA VAL A 22 11.88 7.31 4.64
C VAL A 22 12.70 8.59 4.63
N ILE A 23 12.03 9.75 4.50
CA ILE A 23 12.68 11.06 4.46
C ILE A 23 13.30 11.38 5.83
N ALA A 24 12.54 11.22 6.92
CA ALA A 24 13.02 11.49 8.28
C ALA A 24 14.19 10.57 8.66
N GLY A 25 14.13 9.28 8.30
CA GLY A 25 15.24 8.35 8.56
C GLY A 25 16.48 8.64 7.72
N GLY A 26 16.31 9.18 6.51
CA GLY A 26 17.44 9.67 5.71
C GLY A 26 18.05 10.97 6.23
N ALA A 27 17.23 11.84 6.84
CA ALA A 27 17.70 13.11 7.42
C ALA A 27 18.42 12.93 8.77
N ASP A 28 18.17 11.81 9.46
CA ASP A 28 18.70 11.50 10.79
C ASP A 28 19.75 10.36 10.76
N ASP A 29 20.30 10.05 9.58
CA ASP A 29 21.25 8.94 9.35
C ASP A 29 20.83 7.61 10.02
N SER A 30 19.53 7.40 10.21
CA SER A 30 18.97 6.27 10.95
C SER A 30 18.42 5.24 9.97
N PRO A 31 19.25 4.26 9.52
CA PRO A 31 18.87 3.32 8.46
C PRO A 31 17.65 2.47 8.83
N GLY A 32 17.38 2.31 10.13
CA GLY A 32 16.20 1.59 10.63
C GLY A 32 14.88 2.30 10.33
N LEU A 33 14.78 3.62 10.56
CA LEU A 33 13.57 4.38 10.28
C LEU A 33 13.30 4.46 8.78
N GLN A 34 14.36 4.63 7.99
CA GLN A 34 14.27 4.62 6.54
C GLN A 34 13.83 3.25 5.99
N GLY A 35 14.38 2.16 6.52
CA GLY A 35 13.98 0.80 6.16
C GLY A 35 12.53 0.48 6.53
N LEU A 36 12.09 0.87 7.73
CA LEU A 36 10.69 0.69 8.14
C LEU A 36 9.73 1.50 7.27
N GLY A 37 10.07 2.76 6.95
CA GLY A 37 9.29 3.58 6.02
C GLY A 37 9.13 2.92 4.65
N LEU A 38 10.21 2.36 4.11
CA LEU A 38 10.19 1.65 2.83
C LEU A 38 9.28 0.41 2.86
N ILE A 39 9.35 -0.40 3.93
CA ILE A 39 8.50 -1.58 4.11
C ILE A 39 7.02 -1.18 4.14
N VAL A 40 6.67 -0.10 4.85
CA VAL A 40 5.29 0.42 4.92
C VAL A 40 4.80 0.85 3.55
N VAL A 41 5.61 1.58 2.77
CA VAL A 41 5.25 2.00 1.41
C VAL A 41 5.01 0.79 0.50
N ILE A 42 5.98 -0.14 0.43
CA ILE A 42 5.89 -1.31 -0.44
C ILE A 42 4.72 -2.21 -0.04
N GLY A 43 4.56 -2.48 1.26
CA GLY A 43 3.47 -3.30 1.77
C GLY A 43 2.09 -2.73 1.42
N SER A 44 1.92 -1.42 1.59
CA SER A 44 0.67 -0.72 1.26
C SER A 44 0.32 -0.84 -0.22
N VAL A 45 1.30 -0.63 -1.11
CA VAL A 45 1.12 -0.76 -2.56
C VAL A 45 0.82 -2.22 -2.94
N ALA A 46 1.57 -3.19 -2.41
CA ALA A 46 1.38 -4.60 -2.69
C ALA A 46 -0.02 -5.09 -2.29
N LEU A 47 -0.51 -4.68 -1.12
CA LEU A 47 -1.86 -4.98 -0.64
C LEU A 47 -2.93 -4.36 -1.55
N ALA A 48 -2.75 -3.10 -1.96
CA ALA A 48 -3.65 -2.43 -2.89
C ALA A 48 -3.74 -3.16 -4.24
N VAL A 49 -2.57 -3.52 -4.81
CA VAL A 49 -2.48 -4.26 -6.08
C VAL A 49 -3.11 -5.65 -5.95
N ARG A 50 -2.81 -6.39 -4.87
CA ARG A 50 -3.38 -7.72 -4.62
C ARG A 50 -4.90 -7.68 -4.51
N ARG A 51 -5.47 -6.64 -3.86
CA ARG A 51 -6.92 -6.41 -3.82
C ARG A 51 -7.48 -6.10 -5.21
N ALA A 52 -6.82 -5.25 -5.98
CA ALA A 52 -7.26 -4.91 -7.34
C ALA A 52 -7.25 -6.13 -8.28
N ARG A 53 -6.21 -6.97 -8.21
CA ARG A 53 -6.10 -8.20 -9.03
C ARG A 53 -7.20 -9.22 -8.72
N ARG A 54 -7.54 -9.43 -7.44
CA ARG A 54 -8.63 -10.35 -7.04
C ARG A 54 -9.99 -9.96 -7.62
N ARG A 55 -10.23 -8.67 -7.88
CA ARG A 55 -11.46 -8.22 -8.56
C ARG A 55 -11.50 -8.59 -10.04
N ARG A 56 -10.35 -8.62 -10.71
CA ARG A 56 -10.27 -8.90 -12.17
C ARG A 56 -10.46 -10.38 -12.49
N HIS A 57 -10.03 -11.29 -11.61
CA HIS A 57 -10.15 -12.74 -11.84
C HIS A 57 -11.54 -13.33 -11.56
N GLY A 58 -12.47 -12.59 -10.97
CA GLY A 58 -13.86 -13.03 -10.77
C GLY A 58 -14.81 -12.73 -11.93
N GLY A 59 -14.30 -12.19 -13.04
CA GLY A 59 -15.10 -11.57 -14.10
C GLY A 59 -15.37 -12.39 -15.36
N HIS A 60 -15.01 -13.67 -15.42
CA HIS A 60 -15.27 -14.49 -16.60
C HIS A 60 -16.04 -15.76 -16.23
N ARG A 61 -17.37 -15.63 -16.13
CA ARG A 61 -18.28 -16.77 -16.30
C ARG A 61 -18.63 -16.80 -17.80
N PRO A 62 -18.19 -17.82 -18.56
CA PRO A 62 -18.76 -18.08 -19.87
C PRO A 62 -20.27 -18.28 -19.67
N ARG A 63 -21.07 -17.47 -20.33
CA ARG A 63 -22.43 -17.86 -20.66
C ARG A 63 -22.33 -18.63 -21.96
N ASP A 64 -22.55 -19.92 -21.82
CA ASP A 64 -23.17 -20.83 -22.78
C ASP A 64 -22.37 -21.15 -24.05
#